data_AF-A0A7G9GYQ3-F1
#
_entry.id   AF-A0A7G9GYQ3-F1
#
_cell.length_a   1.000
_cell.length_b   1.000
_cell.length_c   1.000
_cell.angle_alpha   90.00
_cell.angle_beta   90.00
_cell.angle_gamma   90.00
#
_symmetry.space_group_name_H-M   'P 1'
#
loop_
_entity.id
_entity.type
_entity.pdbx_description
1 polymer ?
#
loop_
_entity_poly.entity_id
_entity_poly.type
_entity_poly.pdbx_seq_one_letter_code
_entity_poly.pdbx_strand_id
1 'polypeptide(L)'
;MKKLITGIFILGSLTAFAGQFRDGVYRGVFVSGQETQVEVQFKLTDDVISATKYRTLFYKGQDYLKNESLKDQKEKFEAALNSTQGKKIDEALETLYKPEDIPRAGASVRASKIRAAMQNAINNGVYTPDK
;
A
#
# COMPACT_ATOMS: atom_id res chain seq x y z
N MET A 1 63.33 3.42 19.96
CA MET A 1 62.35 2.46 19.40
C MET A 1 60.96 2.99 19.67
N LYS A 2 60.32 3.62 18.67
CA LYS A 2 59.00 4.25 18.80
C LYS A 2 57.93 3.19 18.51
N LYS A 3 57.07 2.87 19.49
CA LYS A 3 55.93 1.96 19.31
C LYS A 3 54.78 2.77 18.71
N LEU A 4 54.46 2.53 17.44
CA LEU A 4 53.32 3.12 16.75
C LEU A 4 52.11 2.21 17.02
N ILE A 5 51.16 2.67 17.82
CA ILE A 5 49.87 2.01 18.00
C ILE A 5 48.94 2.59 16.94
N THR A 6 48.73 1.86 15.85
CA THR A 6 47.76 2.22 14.82
C THR A 6 46.39 1.74 15.26
N GLY A 7 45.52 2.66 15.67
CA GLY A 7 44.11 2.40 15.96
C GLY A 7 43.32 2.16 14.67
N ILE A 8 42.54 1.08 14.65
CA ILE A 8 41.61 0.76 13.56
C ILE A 8 40.35 1.61 13.76
N PHE A 9 40.18 2.67 12.96
CA PHE A 9 38.92 3.40 12.89
C PHE A 9 37.95 2.61 12.02
N ILE A 10 36.98 1.95 12.64
CA ILE A 10 35.82 1.39 11.93
C ILE A 10 34.90 2.57 11.62
N LEU A 11 35.00 3.09 10.39
CA LEU A 11 33.97 3.97 9.83
C LEU A 11 32.71 3.13 9.59
N GLY A 12 31.77 3.16 10.53
CA GLY A 12 30.42 2.66 10.30
C GLY A 12 29.74 3.57 9.29
N SER A 13 29.60 3.11 8.04
CA SER A 13 28.79 3.79 7.04
C SER A 13 27.32 3.72 7.48
N LEU A 14 26.76 4.84 7.91
CA LEU A 14 25.31 5.06 7.97
C LEU A 14 24.81 5.09 6.52
N THR A 15 24.55 3.92 5.94
CA THR A 15 23.76 3.86 4.72
C THR A 15 22.33 4.23 5.11
N ALA A 16 21.95 5.48 4.85
CA ALA A 16 20.55 5.84 4.70
C ALA A 16 20.00 4.95 3.59
N PHE A 17 19.21 3.94 3.93
CA PHE A 17 18.49 3.16 2.95
C PHE A 17 17.51 4.11 2.27
N ALA A 18 17.83 4.54 1.05
CA ALA A 18 16.86 5.16 0.18
C ALA A 18 15.71 4.17 -0.01
N GLY A 19 14.47 4.65 -0.03
CA GLY A 19 13.30 3.82 -0.32
C GLY A 19 13.51 3.03 -1.62
N GLN A 20 13.07 1.79 -1.63
CA GLN A 20 13.06 0.93 -2.80
C GLN A 20 12.24 1.56 -3.94
N PHE A 21 11.16 2.25 -3.58
CA PHE A 21 10.25 2.92 -4.49
C PHE A 21 10.42 4.42 -4.42
N ARG A 22 10.21 5.08 -5.56
CA ARG A 22 10.27 6.55 -5.64
C ARG A 22 9.10 7.16 -4.88
N ASP A 23 9.37 8.24 -4.17
CA ASP A 23 8.33 9.01 -3.49
C ASP A 23 7.33 9.62 -4.47
N GLY A 24 6.06 9.63 -4.07
CA GLY A 24 4.98 10.19 -4.86
C GLY A 24 3.67 9.43 -4.73
N VAL A 25 2.72 9.80 -5.58
CA VAL A 25 1.39 9.20 -5.67
C VAL A 25 1.42 8.01 -6.61
N TYR A 26 0.83 6.90 -6.17
CA TYR A 26 0.66 5.67 -6.92
C TYR A 26 -0.83 5.43 -7.18
N ARG A 27 -1.13 4.82 -8.34
CA ARG A 27 -2.49 4.40 -8.72
C ARG A 27 -2.45 3.04 -9.38
N GLY A 28 -3.36 2.18 -8.98
CA GLY A 28 -3.47 0.85 -9.55
C GLY A 28 -4.89 0.31 -9.50
N VAL A 29 -5.14 -0.65 -10.36
CA VAL A 29 -6.46 -1.21 -10.62
C VAL A 29 -6.46 -2.72 -10.48
N PHE A 30 -7.61 -3.26 -10.08
CA PHE A 30 -7.98 -4.65 -10.26
C PHE A 30 -9.20 -4.72 -11.19
N VAL A 31 -9.01 -5.34 -12.35
CA VAL A 31 -10.03 -5.51 -13.38
C VAL A 31 -10.48 -6.97 -13.39
N SER A 32 -11.78 -7.21 -13.44
CA SER A 32 -12.35 -8.55 -13.55
C SER A 32 -13.65 -8.49 -14.34
N GLY A 33 -13.79 -9.35 -15.36
CA GLY A 33 -14.99 -9.37 -16.20
C GLY A 33 -15.20 -8.06 -16.97
N GLN A 34 -14.13 -7.47 -17.50
CA GLN A 34 -14.11 -6.18 -18.23
C GLN A 34 -14.49 -4.95 -17.38
N GLU A 35 -14.61 -5.11 -16.07
CA GLU A 35 -14.97 -4.04 -15.15
C GLU A 35 -13.83 -3.75 -14.18
N THR A 36 -13.49 -2.47 -14.01
CA THR A 36 -12.61 -2.03 -12.93
C THR A 36 -13.36 -2.16 -11.62
N GLN A 37 -13.07 -3.21 -10.86
CA GLN A 37 -13.78 -3.48 -9.60
C GLN A 37 -13.13 -2.75 -8.43
N VAL A 38 -11.81 -2.56 -8.46
CA VAL A 38 -11.08 -1.80 -7.44
C VAL A 38 -10.07 -0.89 -8.13
N GLU A 39 -10.06 0.38 -7.77
CA GLU A 39 -8.98 1.31 -8.09
C GLU A 39 -8.57 1.99 -6.79
N VAL A 40 -7.29 1.93 -6.47
CA VAL A 40 -6.71 2.54 -5.27
C VAL A 40 -5.76 3.67 -5.65
N GLN A 41 -5.67 4.65 -4.77
CA GLN A 41 -4.63 5.66 -4.78
C GLN A 41 -4.01 5.74 -3.40
N PHE A 42 -2.69 5.80 -3.33
CA PHE A 42 -1.94 6.04 -2.10
C PHE A 42 -0.66 6.82 -2.41
N LYS A 43 -0.04 7.36 -1.39
CA LYS A 43 1.27 8.03 -1.47
C LYS A 43 2.33 7.16 -0.80
N LEU A 44 3.51 7.09 -1.41
CA LEU A 44 4.72 6.56 -0.78
C LEU A 44 5.66 7.71 -0.44
N THR A 45 6.23 7.64 0.76
CA THR A 45 7.38 8.43 1.20
C THR A 45 8.30 7.50 1.97
N ASP A 46 9.53 7.29 1.50
CA ASP A 46 10.48 6.30 2.05
C ASP A 46 9.85 4.90 2.19
N ASP A 47 9.14 4.45 1.14
CA ASP A 47 8.33 3.22 1.07
C ASP A 47 7.15 3.12 2.03
N VAL A 48 6.89 4.15 2.85
CA VAL A 48 5.78 4.18 3.81
C VAL A 48 4.52 4.71 3.16
N ILE A 49 3.43 3.97 3.32
CA ILE A 49 2.13 4.31 2.75
C ILE A 49 1.44 5.42 3.56
N SER A 50 0.92 6.41 2.86
CA SER A 50 0.03 7.45 3.40
C SER A 50 -1.10 7.80 2.41
N ALA A 51 -2.08 8.58 2.88
CA ALA A 51 -3.17 9.15 2.06
C ALA A 51 -3.89 8.14 1.14
N THR A 52 -4.26 6.98 1.68
CA THR A 52 -4.96 5.93 0.92
C THR A 52 -6.41 6.30 0.62
N LYS A 53 -6.90 5.98 -0.57
CA LYS A 53 -8.32 6.07 -0.90
C LYS A 53 -8.71 5.13 -2.04
N TYR A 54 -9.99 4.77 -2.09
CA TYR A 54 -10.59 4.21 -3.30
C TYR A 54 -10.93 5.32 -4.29
N ARG A 55 -10.63 5.07 -5.56
CA ARG A 55 -11.11 5.85 -6.70
C ARG A 55 -12.28 5.15 -7.39
N THR A 56 -12.26 3.82 -7.37
CA THR A 56 -13.33 2.94 -7.82
C THR A 56 -13.47 1.80 -6.81
N LEU A 57 -14.70 1.55 -6.36
CA LEU A 57 -15.04 0.34 -5.60
C LEU A 57 -16.38 -0.17 -6.13
N PHE A 58 -16.30 -1.02 -7.14
CA PHE A 58 -17.45 -1.51 -7.88
C PHE A 58 -17.51 -3.03 -7.83
N TYR A 59 -18.67 -3.58 -7.49
CA TYR A 59 -18.83 -5.03 -7.43
C TYR A 59 -20.29 -5.44 -7.66
N LYS A 60 -20.50 -6.46 -8.51
CA LYS A 60 -21.84 -6.98 -8.83
C LYS A 60 -22.82 -5.90 -9.33
N GLY A 61 -22.37 -5.02 -10.21
CA GLY A 61 -23.24 -3.97 -10.77
C GLY A 61 -23.51 -2.80 -9.82
N GLN A 62 -22.82 -2.72 -8.67
CA GLN A 62 -23.05 -1.69 -7.66
C GLN A 62 -21.77 -0.89 -7.42
N ASP A 63 -21.90 0.43 -7.39
CA ASP A 63 -20.86 1.36 -6.98
C ASP A 63 -20.95 1.59 -5.46
N TYR A 64 -20.04 0.97 -4.70
CA TYR A 64 -20.08 0.98 -3.23
C TYR A 64 -19.71 2.36 -2.69
N LEU A 65 -19.05 3.22 -3.48
CA LEU A 65 -18.72 4.58 -3.06
C LEU A 65 -19.94 5.51 -3.07
N LYS A 66 -20.97 5.17 -3.86
CA LYS A 66 -22.18 5.99 -4.06
C LYS A 66 -23.45 5.36 -3.51
N ASN A 67 -23.45 4.06 -3.24
CA ASN A 67 -24.62 3.34 -2.76
C ASN A 67 -24.65 3.30 -1.22
N GLU A 68 -25.48 4.14 -0.61
CA GLU A 68 -25.66 4.21 0.85
C GLU A 68 -26.15 2.90 1.49
N SER A 69 -26.90 2.07 0.75
CA SER A 69 -27.33 0.76 1.26
C SER A 69 -26.17 -0.24 1.44
N LEU A 70 -25.00 0.08 0.89
CA LEU A 70 -23.78 -0.71 0.98
C LEU A 70 -22.72 -0.07 1.89
N LYS A 71 -23.12 0.90 2.72
CA LYS A 71 -22.22 1.64 3.61
C LYS A 71 -21.40 0.71 4.52
N ASP A 72 -22.04 -0.28 5.13
CA ASP A 72 -21.34 -1.23 6.00
C ASP A 72 -20.27 -2.02 5.24
N GLN A 73 -20.54 -2.44 4.02
CA GLN A 73 -19.59 -3.15 3.18
C GLN A 73 -18.45 -2.22 2.77
N LYS A 74 -18.76 -0.99 2.35
CA LYS A 74 -17.78 0.05 2.04
C LYS A 74 -16.84 0.27 3.23
N GLU A 75 -17.37 0.42 4.44
CA GLU A 75 -16.56 0.63 5.66
C GLU A 75 -15.59 -0.54 5.92
N LYS A 76 -15.98 -1.78 5.62
CA LYS A 76 -15.08 -2.94 5.72
C LYS A 76 -13.95 -2.91 4.69
N PHE A 77 -14.24 -2.50 3.45
CA PHE A 77 -13.22 -2.30 2.42
C PHE A 77 -12.28 -1.14 2.78
N GLU A 78 -12.82 -0.04 3.32
CA GLU A 78 -12.03 1.11 3.80
C GLU A 78 -11.15 0.70 4.98
N ALA A 79 -11.67 -0.08 5.93
CA ALA A 79 -10.86 -0.62 7.03
C ALA A 79 -9.67 -1.45 6.52
N ALA A 80 -9.88 -2.30 5.51
CA ALA A 80 -8.79 -3.08 4.92
C ALA A 80 -7.74 -2.19 4.24
N LEU A 81 -8.15 -1.22 3.43
CA LEU A 81 -7.20 -0.30 2.78
C LEU A 81 -6.47 0.57 3.82
N ASN A 82 -7.18 1.10 4.81
CA ASN A 82 -6.60 1.95 5.85
C ASN A 82 -5.63 1.18 6.75
N SER A 83 -5.79 -0.15 6.90
CA SER A 83 -4.84 -1.00 7.62
C SER A 83 -3.44 -1.05 7.00
N THR A 84 -3.27 -0.53 5.78
CA THR A 84 -1.99 -0.39 5.09
C THR A 84 -1.26 0.92 5.41
N GLN A 85 -1.97 1.93 5.93
CA GLN A 85 -1.37 3.23 6.21
C GLN A 85 -0.34 3.13 7.34
N GLY A 86 0.78 3.85 7.18
CA GLY A 86 1.89 3.84 8.13
C GLY A 86 2.80 2.62 8.02
N LYS A 87 2.45 1.63 7.19
CA LYS A 87 3.30 0.47 6.91
C LYS A 87 4.19 0.70 5.72
N LYS A 88 5.31 -0.02 5.68
CA LYS A 88 6.07 -0.20 4.44
C LYS A 88 5.22 -0.96 3.42
N ILE A 89 5.40 -0.67 2.14
CA ILE A 89 4.63 -1.28 1.06
C ILE A 89 4.63 -2.82 1.10
N ASP A 90 5.77 -3.46 1.35
CA ASP A 90 5.86 -4.93 1.43
C ASP A 90 5.05 -5.49 2.60
N GLU A 91 5.12 -4.86 3.77
CA GLU A 91 4.35 -5.22 4.96
C GLU A 91 2.85 -5.01 4.75
N ALA A 92 2.46 -3.93 4.05
CA ALA A 92 1.08 -3.68 3.68
C ALA A 92 0.53 -4.73 2.71
N LEU A 93 1.31 -5.13 1.70
CA LEU A 93 0.91 -6.18 0.76
C LEU A 93 0.77 -7.54 1.45
N GLU A 94 1.60 -7.83 2.45
CA GLU A 94 1.49 -9.04 3.25
C GLU A 94 0.32 -8.99 4.23
N THR A 95 0.05 -7.83 4.83
CA THR A 95 -1.16 -7.61 5.65
C THR A 95 -2.42 -7.95 4.86
N LEU A 96 -2.51 -7.51 3.60
CA LEU A 96 -3.65 -7.80 2.74
C LEU A 96 -3.68 -9.23 2.19
N TYR A 97 -2.58 -9.96 2.31
CA TYR A 97 -2.51 -11.39 1.98
C TYR A 97 -3.16 -12.25 3.08
N LYS A 98 -3.15 -11.77 4.34
CA LYS A 98 -3.75 -12.42 5.53
C LYS A 98 -4.86 -11.56 6.13
N PRO A 99 -5.99 -11.35 5.41
CA PRO A 99 -7.04 -10.43 5.83
C PRO A 99 -7.78 -10.82 7.12
N GLU A 100 -7.68 -12.08 7.55
CA GLU A 100 -8.22 -12.58 8.80
C GLU A 100 -7.70 -11.81 10.03
N ASP A 101 -6.50 -11.24 9.95
CA ASP A 101 -5.87 -10.50 11.04
C ASP A 101 -6.27 -9.01 11.04
N ILE A 102 -7.03 -8.55 10.04
CA ILE A 102 -7.44 -7.14 9.91
C ILE A 102 -8.76 -6.93 10.69
N PRO A 103 -8.76 -6.15 11.79
CA PRO A 103 -9.97 -5.84 12.53
C PRO A 103 -10.99 -5.13 11.63
N ARG A 104 -12.28 -5.47 11.79
CA ARG A 104 -13.43 -4.96 10.99
C ARG A 104 -13.46 -5.30 9.50
N ALA A 105 -12.36 -5.61 8.83
CA ALA A 105 -12.43 -6.07 7.44
C ALA A 105 -13.17 -7.42 7.35
N GLY A 106 -12.81 -8.36 8.24
CA GLY A 106 -13.35 -9.72 8.24
C GLY A 106 -12.98 -10.51 6.98
N ALA A 107 -13.08 -11.84 7.04
CA ALA A 107 -12.71 -12.76 5.96
C ALA A 107 -13.47 -12.52 4.62
N SER A 108 -14.59 -11.81 4.67
CA SER A 108 -15.41 -11.44 3.50
C SER A 108 -14.85 -10.29 2.67
N VAL A 109 -13.94 -9.47 3.21
CA VAL A 109 -13.30 -8.42 2.41
C VAL A 109 -12.30 -9.09 1.50
N ARG A 110 -12.50 -8.89 0.21
CA ARG A 110 -11.63 -9.40 -0.84
C ARG A 110 -10.33 -8.61 -0.86
N ALA A 111 -9.58 -8.65 0.24
CA ALA A 111 -8.32 -7.96 0.42
C ALA A 111 -7.31 -8.36 -0.66
N SER A 112 -7.45 -9.56 -1.21
CA SER A 112 -6.75 -10.00 -2.42
C SER A 112 -6.92 -9.06 -3.62
N LYS A 113 -8.12 -8.47 -3.82
CA LYS A 113 -8.35 -7.45 -4.87
C LYS A 113 -7.66 -6.13 -4.56
N ILE A 114 -7.71 -5.71 -3.30
CA ILE A 114 -7.01 -4.49 -2.84
C ILE A 114 -5.51 -4.66 -3.03
N ARG A 115 -4.97 -5.80 -2.57
CA ARG A 115 -3.57 -6.20 -2.73
C ARG A 115 -3.17 -6.22 -4.19
N ALA A 116 -3.97 -6.84 -5.06
CA ALA A 116 -3.71 -6.87 -6.50
C ALA A 116 -3.70 -5.47 -7.12
N ALA A 117 -4.63 -4.58 -6.73
CA ALA A 117 -4.64 -3.20 -7.19
C ALA A 117 -3.43 -2.41 -6.68
N MET A 118 -3.00 -2.62 -5.44
CA MET A 118 -1.78 -2.00 -4.90
C MET A 118 -0.53 -2.53 -5.59
N GLN A 119 -0.40 -3.84 -5.79
CA GLN A 119 0.70 -4.43 -6.55
C GLN A 119 0.74 -3.90 -7.99
N ASN A 120 -0.43 -3.76 -8.65
CA ASN A 120 -0.51 -3.13 -9.96
C ASN A 120 0.00 -1.68 -9.91
N ALA A 121 -0.34 -0.91 -8.88
CA ALA A 121 0.14 0.45 -8.70
C ALA A 121 1.68 0.51 -8.63
N ILE A 122 2.26 -0.38 -7.82
CA ILE A 122 3.72 -0.50 -7.69
C ILE A 122 4.38 -0.87 -9.01
N ASN A 123 3.81 -1.83 -9.74
CA ASN A 123 4.34 -2.28 -11.03
C ASN A 123 4.26 -1.17 -12.11
N ASN A 124 3.24 -0.31 -12.05
CA ASN A 124 3.11 0.83 -12.97
C ASN A 124 4.09 1.97 -12.62
N GLY A 125 4.58 2.02 -11.39
CA GLY A 125 5.43 3.10 -10.88
C GLY A 125 4.65 4.36 -10.48
N VAL A 126 5.39 5.42 -10.22
CA VAL A 126 4.87 6.70 -9.72
C VAL A 126 3.93 7.33 -10.76
N TYR A 127 2.68 7.57 -10.37
CA TYR A 127 1.70 8.31 -11.16
C TYR A 127 1.95 9.83 -11.09
N THR A 128 2.33 10.35 -9.93
CA THR A 128 2.71 11.76 -9.77
C THR A 128 3.87 11.85 -8.78
N PRO A 129 5.08 12.29 -9.20
CA PRO A 129 6.22 12.38 -8.31
C PRO A 129 6.00 13.45 -7.25
N ASP A 130 6.54 13.20 -6.05
CA ASP A 130 6.71 14.26 -5.07
C ASP A 130 7.68 15.33 -5.62
N LYS A 131 7.49 16.58 -5.16
CA LYS A 131 8.29 17.73 -5.59
C LYS A 131 9.58 17.85 -4.79
#